data_AF-A0A2K9PMY9-F1
#
_entry.id   AF-A0A2K9PMY9-F1
#
_cell.length_a   1.000
_cell.length_b   1.000
_cell.length_c   1.000
_cell.angle_alpha   90.00
_cell.angle_beta   90.00
_cell.angle_gamma   90.00
#
_symmetry.space_group_name_H-M   'P 1'
#
loop_
_entity.id
_entity.type
_entity.pdbx_description
1 polymer ?
#
loop_
_entity_poly.entity_id
_entity_poly.type
_entity_poly.pdbx_seq_one_letter_code
_entity_poly.pdbx_strand_id
1 'polypeptide(L)'
;MIKKTSEGNFSETLMSSDKSLIGLLFFLKRKKFDYLIITKQRILYIIRNKVIKNVSYSNQSKVNFDLKKNRIEYYDEKQEKEYIELSDLRITLEEIQQIKSILN
;
A
#
# COMPACT_ATOMS: atom_id res chain seq x y z
N MET A 1 13.06 -30.51 -3.67
CA MET A 1 12.01 -29.62 -4.21
C MET A 1 11.49 -28.76 -3.06
N ILE A 2 12.04 -27.55 -2.89
CA ILE A 2 11.66 -26.67 -1.78
C ILE A 2 10.34 -25.98 -2.15
N LYS A 3 9.24 -26.41 -1.52
CA LYS A 3 7.95 -25.70 -1.59
C LYS A 3 8.15 -24.31 -0.97
N LYS A 4 7.92 -23.26 -1.74
CA LYS A 4 7.83 -21.88 -1.23
C LYS A 4 6.57 -21.78 -0.36
N THR A 5 6.75 -21.85 0.95
CA THR A 5 5.70 -21.79 1.99
C THR A 5 5.60 -20.41 2.66
N SER A 6 6.19 -19.35 2.10
CA SER A 6 6.27 -18.05 2.79
C SER A 6 5.11 -17.09 2.51
N GLU A 7 4.33 -17.29 1.45
CA GLU A 7 3.30 -16.31 1.05
C GLU A 7 2.00 -16.45 1.86
N GLY A 8 1.63 -17.67 2.27
CA GLY A 8 0.46 -17.91 3.13
C GLY A 8 0.67 -17.43 4.57
N ASN A 9 1.83 -17.73 5.14
CA ASN A 9 2.09 -17.46 6.56
C ASN A 9 2.28 -15.97 6.87
N PHE A 10 2.84 -15.17 5.96
CA PHE A 10 3.10 -13.74 6.22
C PHE A 10 1.80 -12.94 6.31
N SER A 11 0.88 -13.18 5.37
CA SER A 11 -0.43 -12.50 5.34
C SER A 11 -1.28 -12.87 6.56
N GLU A 12 -1.33 -14.15 6.92
CA GLU A 12 -2.06 -14.64 8.10
C GLU A 12 -1.47 -14.15 9.43
N THR A 13 -0.14 -14.02 9.51
CA THR A 13 0.54 -13.47 10.70
C THR A 13 0.26 -11.97 10.87
N LEU A 14 0.09 -11.23 9.77
CA LEU A 14 -0.30 -9.82 9.81
C LEU A 14 -1.76 -9.65 10.22
N MET A 15 -2.66 -10.54 9.80
CA MET A 15 -4.09 -10.43 10.14
C MET A 15 -4.45 -10.90 11.55
N SER A 16 -3.62 -11.70 12.20
CA SER A 16 -3.92 -12.35 13.50
C SER A 16 -3.45 -11.57 14.74
N SER A 17 -2.71 -10.47 14.59
CA SER A 17 -2.27 -9.67 15.74
C SER A 17 -3.33 -8.65 16.19
N ASP A 18 -3.92 -8.88 17.36
CA ASP A 18 -4.93 -8.05 18.06
C ASP A 18 -4.50 -6.60 18.40
N LYS A 19 -3.32 -6.16 17.97
CA LYS A 19 -2.91 -4.75 17.98
C LYS A 19 -3.07 -4.19 16.58
N SER A 20 -4.28 -3.68 16.32
CA SER A 20 -4.74 -2.91 15.17
C SER A 20 -3.72 -1.86 14.66
N LEU A 21 -2.66 -2.28 13.97
CA LEU A 21 -1.59 -1.45 13.42
C LEU A 21 -1.52 -1.50 11.89
N ILE A 22 -2.27 -2.41 11.27
CA ILE A 22 -2.17 -2.69 9.85
C ILE A 22 -3.29 -1.95 9.15
N GLY A 23 -2.89 -0.87 8.50
CA GLY A 23 -3.56 -0.49 7.28
C GLY A 23 -3.14 -1.44 6.15
N LEU A 24 -4.08 -1.58 5.23
CA LEU A 24 -3.95 -2.10 3.88
C LEU A 24 -2.56 -2.51 3.36
N LEU A 25 -2.35 -3.82 3.21
CA LEU A 25 -1.24 -4.38 2.42
C LEU A 25 -1.75 -4.76 1.02
N PHE A 26 -1.31 -4.04 0.00
CA PHE A 26 -1.53 -4.40 -1.40
C PHE A 26 -0.30 -5.07 -2.00
N PHE A 27 -0.50 -6.32 -2.42
CA PHE A 27 0.45 -7.04 -3.25
C PHE A 27 0.01 -6.94 -4.71
N LEU A 28 0.81 -6.28 -5.55
CA LEU A 28 0.53 -6.27 -6.98
C LEU A 28 0.90 -7.63 -7.57
N LYS A 29 -0.11 -8.48 -7.73
CA LYS A 29 0.05 -9.90 -8.08
C LYS A 29 0.86 -10.11 -9.36
N ARG A 30 0.85 -9.15 -10.28
CA ARG A 30 1.56 -9.23 -11.57
C ARG A 30 3.07 -9.02 -11.48
N LYS A 31 3.57 -8.40 -10.41
CA LYS A 31 5.01 -8.17 -10.21
C LYS A 31 5.40 -8.70 -8.84
N LYS A 32 6.00 -9.89 -8.83
CA LYS A 32 6.42 -10.64 -7.62
C LYS A 32 7.24 -9.86 -6.57
N PHE A 33 7.63 -8.61 -6.84
CA PHE A 33 8.49 -7.78 -5.99
C PHE A 33 8.07 -6.30 -5.90
N ASP A 34 6.87 -5.95 -6.38
CA ASP A 34 6.34 -4.59 -6.24
C ASP A 34 5.21 -4.59 -5.20
N TYR A 35 5.31 -3.70 -4.21
CA TYR A 35 4.42 -3.66 -3.05
C TYR A 35 3.97 -2.24 -2.78
N LEU A 36 2.68 -2.10 -2.45
CA LEU A 36 2.13 -0.89 -1.89
C LEU A 36 1.55 -1.22 -0.52
N ILE A 37 2.13 -0.66 0.53
CA ILE A 37 1.73 -0.93 1.91
C ILE A 37 1.30 0.40 2.53
N ILE A 38 0.05 0.51 2.94
CA ILE A 38 -0.52 1.71 3.55
C ILE A 38 -0.95 1.34 4.95
N THR A 39 -0.24 1.75 6.00
CA THR A 39 -0.57 1.38 7.38
C THR A 39 -1.59 2.33 8.00
N LYS A 40 -1.57 2.59 9.31
CA LYS A 40 -2.35 3.69 9.93
C LYS A 40 -1.64 5.04 9.92
N GLN A 41 -0.33 5.03 9.68
CA GLN A 41 0.52 6.21 9.87
C GLN A 41 1.51 6.41 8.71
N ARG A 42 1.68 5.40 7.83
CA ARG A 42 2.72 5.46 6.79
C ARG A 42 2.28 4.81 5.49
N ILE A 43 2.83 5.29 4.38
CA ILE A 43 2.77 4.65 3.07
C ILE A 43 4.18 4.19 2.72
N LEU A 44 4.33 2.91 2.42
CA LEU A 44 5.54 2.31 1.91
C LEU A 44 5.31 1.84 0.48
N TYR A 45 6.17 2.29 -0.41
CA TYR A 45 6.14 1.99 -1.83
C TYR A 45 7.43 1.27 -2.21
N ILE A 46 7.32 0.01 -2.61
CA ILE A 46 8.46 -0.85 -2.96
C ILE A 46 8.33 -1.27 -4.43
N ILE A 47 9.41 -1.14 -5.19
CA ILE A 47 9.51 -1.63 -6.58
C ILE A 47 10.76 -2.47 -6.69
N ARG A 48 10.66 -3.67 -7.27
CA ARG A 48 11.79 -4.60 -7.47
C ARG A 48 12.61 -4.78 -6.17
N ASN A 49 11.91 -4.94 -5.05
CA ASN A 49 12.51 -5.09 -3.71
C ASN A 49 13.34 -3.89 -3.22
N LYS A 50 13.13 -2.70 -3.78
CA LYS A 50 13.72 -1.44 -3.31
C LYS A 50 12.62 -0.52 -2.79
N VAL A 51 12.83 0.08 -1.62
CA VAL A 51 11.95 1.13 -1.09
C VAL A 51 12.13 2.38 -1.93
N ILE A 52 11.08 2.77 -2.65
CA ILE A 52 11.02 3.96 -3.49
C ILE A 52 10.49 5.15 -2.69
N LYS A 53 9.45 4.93 -1.88
CA LYS A 53 8.91 5.93 -0.95
C LYS A 53 8.60 5.29 0.39
N ASN A 54 8.87 6.03 1.45
CA ASN A 54 8.48 5.72 2.82
C ASN A 54 8.06 7.03 3.46
N VAL A 55 6.76 7.29 3.49
CA VAL A 55 6.21 8.57 3.96
C VAL A 55 5.32 8.34 5.16
N SER A 56 5.40 9.25 6.13
CA SER A 56 4.49 9.30 7.26
C SER A 56 3.35 10.27 6.97
N TYR A 57 2.19 10.03 7.56
CA TYR A 57 1.03 10.90 7.46
C TYR A 57 0.30 10.96 8.80
N SER A 58 -0.39 12.07 9.02
CA SER A 58 -1.03 12.38 10.29
C SER A 58 -2.37 11.67 10.51
N ASN A 59 -3.09 11.35 9.42
CA ASN A 59 -4.39 10.70 9.50
C ASN A 59 -4.70 9.82 8.27
N GLN A 60 -4.94 8.52 8.51
CA GLN A 60 -5.27 7.55 7.46
C GLN A 60 -6.57 7.88 6.72
N SER A 61 -7.58 8.46 7.39
CA SER A 61 -8.85 8.79 6.73
C SER A 61 -8.73 9.91 5.69
N LYS A 62 -7.59 10.59 5.64
CA LYS A 62 -7.26 11.58 4.62
C LYS A 62 -6.38 11.03 3.49
N VAL A 63 -6.10 9.73 3.50
CA VAL A 63 -5.37 9.04 2.41
C VAL A 63 -6.39 8.63 1.36
N ASN A 64 -6.29 9.21 0.16
CA ASN A 64 -7.21 8.96 -0.94
C ASN A 64 -6.47 8.53 -2.20
N PHE A 65 -7.05 7.59 -2.95
CA PHE A 65 -6.52 7.18 -4.24
C PHE A 65 -7.22 7.92 -5.39
N ASP A 66 -6.48 8.81 -6.07
CA ASP A 66 -6.93 9.49 -7.28
C ASP A 66 -6.64 8.61 -8.50
N LEU A 67 -7.68 7.93 -8.98
CA LEU A 67 -7.62 7.08 -10.17
C LEU A 67 -7.32 7.87 -11.46
N LYS A 68 -7.84 9.10 -11.60
CA LYS A 68 -7.64 9.87 -12.85
C LYS A 68 -6.18 10.24 -13.03
N LYS A 69 -5.48 10.47 -11.92
CA LYS A 69 -4.06 10.83 -11.91
C LYS A 69 -3.15 9.66 -11.55
N ASN A 70 -3.72 8.50 -11.20
CA ASN A 70 -3.01 7.30 -10.74
C ASN A 70 -2.02 7.60 -9.60
N ARG A 71 -2.51 8.25 -8.54
CA ARG A 71 -1.69 8.67 -7.39
C ARG A 71 -2.42 8.51 -6.07
N ILE A 72 -1.66 8.36 -4.99
CA ILE A 72 -2.19 8.45 -3.62
C ILE A 72 -1.98 9.88 -3.14
N GLU A 73 -3.05 10.54 -2.76
CA GLU A 73 -3.02 11.83 -2.08
C GLU A 73 -3.12 11.60 -0.57
N TYR A 74 -2.32 12.33 0.21
CA TYR A 74 -2.33 12.25 1.66
C TYR A 74 -1.99 13.61 2.27
N TYR A 75 -2.18 13.73 3.58
CA TYR A 75 -1.72 14.88 4.34
C TYR A 75 -0.56 14.43 5.22
N ASP A 76 0.58 15.10 5.09
CA ASP A 76 1.76 14.78 5.87
C ASP A 76 1.58 15.13 7.36
N GLU A 77 2.66 15.04 8.14
CA GLU A 77 2.65 15.40 9.57
C GLU A 77 2.40 16.90 9.80
N LYS A 78 2.72 17.76 8.82
CA LYS A 78 2.50 19.21 8.87
C LYS A 78 1.11 19.63 8.37
N GLN A 79 0.24 18.67 8.03
CA GLN A 79 -1.05 18.92 7.39
C GLN A 79 -0.92 19.54 5.98
N GLU A 80 0.21 19.35 5.31
CA GLU A 80 0.40 19.75 3.92
C GLU A 80 -0.08 18.62 2.99
N LYS A 81 -0.76 19.00 1.90
CA LYS A 81 -1.28 18.04 0.94
C LYS A 81 -0.15 17.56 0.04
N GLU A 82 0.11 16.25 0.09
CA GLU A 82 1.19 15.58 -0.61
C GLU A 82 0.65 14.45 -1.50
N TYR A 83 1.50 13.93 -2.39
CA TYR A 83 1.12 12.81 -3.24
C TYR A 83 2.26 11.83 -3.58
N ILE A 84 1.88 10.60 -3.88
CA ILE A 84 2.74 9.55 -4.43
C ILE A 84 2.19 9.13 -5.79
N GLU A 85 2.94 9.38 -6.86
CA GLU A 85 2.64 8.85 -8.19
C GLU A 85 2.82 7.34 -8.23
N LEU A 86 1.83 6.63 -8.76
CA LEU A 86 1.84 5.16 -8.88
C LEU A 86 2.01 4.70 -10.32
N SER A 87 2.47 5.58 -11.20
CA SER A 87 2.74 5.30 -12.63
C SER A 87 3.70 4.12 -12.82
N ASP A 88 4.68 3.94 -11.93
CA ASP A 88 5.64 2.84 -12.04
C ASP A 88 5.08 1.46 -11.66
N LEU A 89 3.96 1.40 -10.93
CA LEU A 89 3.35 0.16 -10.46
C LEU A 89 2.59 -0.59 -11.56
N ARG A 90 2.25 0.06 -12.68
CA ARG A 90 1.36 -0.51 -13.74
C ARG A 90 0.14 -1.21 -13.11
N ILE A 91 -0.54 -0.50 -12.20
CA ILE A 91 -1.70 -1.01 -11.47
C ILE A 91 -2.82 -1.32 -12.46
N THR A 92 -3.41 -2.50 -12.34
CA THR A 92 -4.58 -2.89 -13.14
C THR A 92 -5.87 -2.27 -12.59
N LEU A 93 -6.91 -2.18 -13.42
CA LEU A 93 -8.22 -1.69 -12.98
C LEU A 93 -8.80 -2.50 -11.81
N GLU A 94 -8.54 -3.81 -11.74
CA GLU A 94 -8.97 -4.67 -10.65
C GLU A 94 -8.27 -4.31 -9.33
N GLU A 95 -6.95 -4.15 -9.36
CA GLU A 95 -6.15 -3.72 -8.20
C GLU A 95 -6.56 -2.31 -7.74
N ILE A 96 -6.86 -1.41 -8.68
CA ILE A 96 -7.44 -0.08 -8.42
C ILE A 96 -8.76 -0.17 -7.64
N GLN A 97 -9.66 -1.07 -8.04
CA GLN A 97 -10.97 -1.23 -7.38
C GLN A 97 -10.80 -1.77 -5.95
N GLN A 98 -9.88 -2.71 -5.76
CA GLN A 98 -9.55 -3.23 -4.43
C GLN A 98 -8.95 -2.12 -3.53
N ILE A 99 -8.07 -1.26 -4.05
CA ILE A 99 -7.52 -0.11 -3.31
C ILE A 99 -8.65 0.81 -2.84
N LYS A 100 -9.61 1.11 -3.72
CA LYS A 100 -10.75 1.95 -3.39
C LYS A 100 -11.63 1.37 -2.30
N SER A 101 -11.97 0.08 -2.36
CA SER A 101 -12.87 -0.54 -1.38
C SER A 101 -12.34 -0.58 0.05
N ILE A 102 -11.04 -0.30 0.24
CA ILE A 102 -10.39 -0.34 1.55
C ILE A 102 -10.07 1.08 2.05
N LEU A 103 -9.85 2.04 1.14
CA LEU A 103 -9.63 3.45 1.49
C LEU A 103 -10.93 4.27 1.60
N ASN A 104 -12.04 3.83 0.96
CA ASN A 104 -13.37 4.47 1.00
C ASN A 104 -14.43 3.59 1.64
#